data_AF-A0A368W7Q1-F1
#
_entry.id   AF-A0A368W7Q1-F1
#
_cell.length_a   1.000
_cell.length_b   1.000
_cell.length_c   1.000
_cell.angle_alpha   90.00
_cell.angle_beta   90.00
_cell.angle_gamma   90.00
#
_symmetry.space_group_name_H-M   'P 1'
#
loop_
_entity.id
_entity.type
_entity.pdbx_description
1 polymer ?
#
loop_
_entity_poly.entity_id
_entity_poly.type
_entity_poly.pdbx_seq_one_letter_code
_entity_poly.pdbx_strand_id
1 'polypeptide(L)'
;MIKNLELNKKLWLITAILSLLVSLTGLINQDIYSKVISKEILPGVVSQDLITFIISILLIYIALKVTKTAIKPQIIALSFLAYIFYAYSIYAIEQIYNSFYLFYLLLSSLSFWSIVVTLTNYDKSYFKELKLNKYLKYLTITFLILIPLLFCFLWSSQLLPLMAAGEKKEFTFSIYILDLIFVLPAMIITALILIKDKIIGYLLAPALFFKAFTLLFSVAIGSFLRPLYNVNFSAEQAFFYLILSLSFLALSILNFVQLKITTKK
;
A
#
# COMPACT_ATOMS: atom_id res chain seq x y z
N MET A 1 -4.63 -1.82 20.84
CA MET A 1 -3.95 -3.12 20.59
C MET A 1 -4.96 -4.04 19.93
N ILE A 2 -4.54 -5.01 19.12
CA ILE A 2 -5.46 -5.98 18.51
C ILE A 2 -5.97 -6.96 19.58
N LYS A 3 -7.30 -7.07 19.75
CA LYS A 3 -7.96 -7.91 20.77
C LYS A 3 -7.68 -9.39 20.53
N ASN A 4 -7.99 -9.88 19.33
CA ASN A 4 -7.72 -11.24 18.87
C ASN A 4 -6.49 -11.26 17.95
N LEU A 5 -5.30 -11.14 18.54
CA LEU A 5 -4.06 -11.09 17.77
C LEU A 5 -3.78 -12.41 17.02
N GLU A 6 -4.12 -13.57 17.59
CA GLU A 6 -3.85 -14.86 16.94
C GLU A 6 -4.64 -15.06 15.65
N LEU A 7 -5.92 -14.65 15.61
CA LEU A 7 -6.69 -14.64 14.36
C LEU A 7 -6.03 -13.76 13.29
N ASN A 8 -5.60 -12.56 13.68
CA ASN A 8 -4.94 -11.62 12.78
C ASN A 8 -3.61 -12.19 12.27
N LYS A 9 -2.77 -12.74 13.14
CA LYS A 9 -1.51 -13.40 12.76
C LYS A 9 -1.73 -14.52 11.74
N LYS A 10 -2.76 -15.35 11.92
CA LYS A 10 -3.09 -16.42 10.95
C LYS A 10 -3.42 -15.84 9.57
N LEU A 11 -4.28 -14.82 9.51
CA LEU A 11 -4.63 -14.15 8.26
C LEU A 11 -3.43 -13.48 7.60
N TRP A 12 -2.57 -12.83 8.39
CA TRP A 12 -1.34 -12.19 7.92
C TRP A 12 -0.37 -13.21 7.35
N LEU A 13 -0.16 -14.34 8.03
CA LEU A 13 0.72 -15.42 7.58
C LEU A 13 0.21 -16.06 6.29
N ILE A 14 -1.07 -16.40 6.21
CA ILE A 14 -1.65 -16.99 5.00
C ILE A 14 -1.48 -16.03 3.81
N THR A 15 -1.84 -14.76 4.00
CA THR A 15 -1.68 -13.73 2.96
C THR A 15 -0.23 -13.61 2.53
N ALA A 16 0.70 -13.52 3.48
CA ALA A 16 2.11 -13.30 3.21
C ALA A 16 2.80 -14.50 2.55
N ILE A 17 2.48 -15.74 2.96
CA ILE A 17 3.03 -16.95 2.34
C ILE A 17 2.53 -17.07 0.90
N LEU A 18 1.24 -16.86 0.67
CA LEU A 18 0.68 -16.90 -0.69
C LEU A 18 1.30 -15.81 -1.58
N SER A 19 1.40 -14.57 -1.09
CA SER A 19 1.99 -13.49 -1.89
C SER A 19 3.49 -13.73 -2.15
N LEU A 20 4.22 -14.30 -1.19
CA LEU A 20 5.62 -14.68 -1.37
C LEU A 20 5.80 -15.68 -2.52
N LEU A 21 4.98 -16.75 -2.55
CA LEU A 21 5.08 -17.79 -3.56
C LEU A 21 4.70 -17.27 -4.95
N VAL A 22 3.62 -16.49 -5.02
CA VAL A 22 3.14 -15.92 -6.29
C VAL A 22 4.16 -14.92 -6.84
N SER A 23 4.64 -13.97 -6.03
CA SER A 23 5.61 -12.98 -6.49
C SER A 23 6.97 -13.59 -6.81
N LEU A 24 7.42 -14.60 -6.05
CA LEU A 24 8.66 -15.34 -6.36
C LEU A 24 8.56 -16.04 -7.71
N THR A 25 7.40 -16.60 -8.05
CA THR A 25 7.21 -17.25 -9.35
C THR A 25 7.32 -16.25 -10.50
N GLY A 26 6.73 -15.06 -10.36
CA GLY A 26 6.86 -13.98 -11.36
C GLY A 26 8.29 -13.46 -11.51
N LEU A 27 9.09 -13.46 -10.43
CA LEU A 27 10.50 -13.07 -10.48
C LEU A 27 11.39 -14.12 -11.16
N ILE A 28 11.14 -15.41 -10.90
CA ILE A 28 11.93 -16.52 -11.49
C ILE A 28 11.52 -16.77 -12.95
N ASN A 29 10.23 -16.73 -13.24
CA ASN A 29 9.66 -17.05 -14.54
C ASN A 29 8.76 -15.91 -15.03
N GLN A 30 9.37 -14.93 -15.70
CA GLN A 30 8.64 -13.78 -16.24
C GLN A 30 7.79 -14.12 -17.47
N ASP A 31 8.00 -15.28 -18.10
CA ASP A 31 7.22 -15.70 -19.28
C ASP A 31 5.74 -15.89 -18.97
N ILE A 32 5.37 -16.03 -17.69
CA ILE A 32 3.97 -16.03 -17.24
C ILE A 32 3.23 -14.73 -17.60
N TYR A 33 3.96 -13.64 -17.88
CA TYR A 33 3.42 -12.34 -18.26
C TYR A 33 3.46 -12.11 -19.79
N SER A 34 4.21 -12.90 -20.55
CA SER A 34 4.50 -12.65 -21.98
C SER A 34 3.26 -12.52 -22.87
N LYS A 35 2.16 -13.21 -22.54
CA LYS A 35 0.91 -13.22 -23.32
C LYS A 35 -0.11 -12.18 -22.86
N VAL A 36 0.09 -11.58 -21.69
CA VAL A 36 -0.92 -10.76 -20.99
C VAL A 36 -0.44 -9.35 -20.65
N ILE A 37 0.87 -9.10 -20.74
CA ILE A 37 1.51 -7.82 -20.44
C ILE A 37 2.42 -7.41 -21.58
N SER A 38 2.35 -6.14 -21.96
CA SER A 38 3.25 -5.56 -22.96
C SER A 38 4.67 -5.36 -22.41
N LYS A 39 5.68 -5.38 -23.29
CA LYS A 39 7.07 -5.10 -22.91
C LYS A 39 7.24 -3.76 -22.20
N GLU A 40 6.41 -2.77 -22.54
CA GLU A 40 6.40 -1.43 -21.94
C GLU A 40 6.07 -1.46 -20.43
N ILE A 41 5.20 -2.37 -20.01
CA ILE A 41 4.67 -2.45 -18.64
C ILE A 41 5.41 -3.49 -17.79
N LEU A 42 6.03 -4.49 -18.44
CA LEU A 42 6.75 -5.58 -17.79
C LEU A 42 7.76 -5.13 -16.69
N PRO A 43 8.57 -4.06 -16.88
CA PRO A 43 9.47 -3.58 -15.83
C PRO A 43 8.74 -3.21 -14.53
N GLY A 44 7.53 -2.63 -14.64
CA GLY A 44 6.68 -2.28 -13.50
C GLY A 44 6.05 -3.50 -12.83
N VAL A 45 5.70 -4.54 -13.61
CA VAL A 45 5.20 -5.81 -13.06
C VAL A 45 6.30 -6.50 -12.25
N VAL A 46 7.51 -6.58 -12.81
CA VAL A 46 8.67 -7.19 -12.14
C VAL A 46 9.08 -6.42 -10.88
N SER A 47 9.06 -5.09 -10.91
CA SER A 47 9.34 -4.29 -9.72
C SER A 47 8.26 -4.42 -8.65
N GLN A 48 7.00 -4.64 -9.03
CA GLN A 48 5.93 -4.95 -8.09
C GLN A 48 6.13 -6.32 -7.43
N ASP A 49 6.46 -7.35 -8.21
CA ASP A 49 6.76 -8.68 -7.66
C ASP A 49 7.96 -8.65 -6.72
N LEU A 50 9.00 -7.85 -7.03
CA LEU A 50 10.17 -7.68 -6.17
C LEU A 50 9.80 -7.06 -4.83
N ILE A 51 9.04 -5.96 -4.83
CA ILE A 51 8.62 -5.31 -3.60
C ILE A 51 7.65 -6.21 -2.81
N THR A 52 6.75 -6.91 -3.50
CA THR A 52 5.83 -7.89 -2.88
C THR A 52 6.59 -9.03 -2.22
N PHE A 53 7.63 -9.56 -2.86
CA PHE A 53 8.49 -10.60 -2.29
C PHE A 53 9.13 -10.13 -0.97
N ILE A 54 9.75 -8.95 -0.97
CA ILE A 54 10.38 -8.38 0.23
C ILE A 54 9.34 -8.14 1.34
N ILE A 55 8.21 -7.52 1.00
CA ILE A 55 7.14 -7.23 1.96
C ILE A 55 6.56 -8.52 2.55
N SER A 56 6.43 -9.57 1.75
CA SER A 56 5.92 -10.87 2.21
C SER A 56 6.85 -11.49 3.25
N ILE A 57 8.17 -11.47 3.04
CA ILE A 57 9.16 -11.94 4.02
C ILE A 57 9.05 -11.14 5.33
N LEU A 58 8.98 -9.81 5.23
CA LEU A 58 8.87 -8.94 6.41
C LEU A 58 7.55 -9.15 7.16
N LEU A 59 6.44 -9.37 6.44
CA LEU A 59 5.15 -9.63 7.04
C LEU A 59 5.11 -11.01 7.73
N ILE A 60 5.74 -12.04 7.17
CA ILE A 60 5.94 -13.34 7.84
C ILE A 60 6.72 -13.13 9.14
N TYR A 61 7.84 -12.42 9.08
CA TYR A 61 8.66 -12.13 10.27
C TYR A 61 7.84 -11.41 11.35
N ILE A 62 7.09 -10.37 10.99
CA ILE A 62 6.22 -9.65 11.93
C ILE A 62 5.15 -10.59 12.49
N ALA A 63 4.47 -11.37 11.67
CA ALA A 63 3.38 -12.23 12.14
C ALA A 63 3.88 -13.34 13.09
N LEU A 64 5.13 -13.79 12.96
CA LEU A 64 5.74 -14.75 13.88
C LEU A 64 6.21 -14.13 15.20
N LYS A 65 6.67 -12.87 15.19
CA LYS A 65 7.33 -12.23 16.35
C LYS A 65 6.47 -11.20 17.08
N VAL A 66 5.39 -10.71 16.47
CA VAL A 66 4.54 -9.66 17.04
C VAL A 66 3.88 -10.11 18.33
N THR A 67 4.01 -9.30 19.37
CA THR A 67 3.30 -9.49 20.63
C THR A 67 2.08 -8.57 20.71
N LYS A 68 1.17 -8.87 21.63
CA LYS A 68 -0.05 -8.09 21.83
C LYS A 68 0.24 -6.62 22.17
N THR A 69 1.31 -6.35 22.91
CA THR A 69 1.74 -5.03 23.35
C THR A 69 2.56 -4.26 22.31
N ALA A 70 3.12 -4.93 21.30
CA ALA A 70 3.91 -4.31 20.25
C ALA A 70 3.03 -3.68 19.17
N ILE A 71 2.58 -2.43 19.39
CA ILE A 71 1.68 -1.74 18.46
C ILE A 71 2.35 -1.34 17.14
N LYS A 72 3.63 -0.94 17.14
CA LYS A 72 4.31 -0.49 15.92
C LYS A 72 4.38 -1.61 14.85
N PRO A 73 4.79 -2.85 15.18
CA PRO A 73 4.70 -3.96 14.23
C PRO A 73 3.27 -4.24 13.74
N GLN A 74 2.24 -4.06 14.58
CA GLN A 74 0.84 -4.23 14.15
C GLN A 74 0.44 -3.18 13.09
N ILE A 75 0.90 -1.93 13.24
CA ILE A 75 0.67 -0.86 12.24
C ILE A 75 1.43 -1.17 10.94
N ILE A 76 2.67 -1.65 11.03
CA ILE A 76 3.47 -2.02 9.85
C ILE A 76 2.81 -3.18 9.11
N ALA A 77 2.32 -4.20 9.83
CA ALA A 77 1.56 -5.30 9.23
C ALA A 77 0.31 -4.81 8.48
N LEU A 78 -0.44 -3.88 9.07
CA LEU A 78 -1.59 -3.25 8.41
C LEU A 78 -1.19 -2.54 7.11
N SER A 79 -0.05 -1.85 7.11
CA SER A 79 0.49 -1.18 5.91
C SER A 79 0.89 -2.17 4.82
N PHE A 80 1.57 -3.27 5.18
CA PHE A 80 1.93 -4.34 4.25
C PHE A 80 0.70 -5.00 3.63
N LEU A 81 -0.35 -5.26 4.41
CA LEU A 81 -1.61 -5.77 3.87
C LEU A 81 -2.26 -4.78 2.90
N ALA A 82 -2.23 -3.49 3.21
CA ALA A 82 -2.75 -2.45 2.32
C ALA A 82 -1.97 -2.35 1.00
N TYR A 83 -0.65 -2.57 1.04
CA TYR A 83 0.16 -2.70 -0.17
C TYR A 83 -0.21 -3.96 -0.97
N ILE A 84 -0.26 -5.13 -0.34
CA ILE A 84 -0.60 -6.41 -1.00
C ILE A 84 -1.99 -6.33 -1.64
N PHE A 85 -2.96 -5.74 -0.93
CA PHE A 85 -4.29 -5.47 -1.47
C PHE A 85 -4.21 -4.64 -2.73
N TYR A 86 -3.47 -3.54 -2.71
CA TYR A 86 -3.32 -2.67 -3.88
C TYR A 86 -2.66 -3.41 -5.05
N ALA A 87 -1.51 -4.05 -4.81
CA ALA A 87 -0.71 -4.73 -5.82
C ALA A 87 -1.49 -5.84 -6.54
N TYR A 88 -2.16 -6.74 -5.79
CA TYR A 88 -2.92 -7.82 -6.41
C TYR A 88 -4.29 -7.38 -6.92
N SER A 89 -4.85 -6.27 -6.42
CA SER A 89 -6.03 -5.67 -7.05
C SER A 89 -5.72 -5.07 -8.41
N ILE A 90 -4.51 -4.52 -8.64
CA ILE A 90 -4.07 -4.17 -10.00
C ILE A 90 -4.17 -5.40 -10.89
N TYR A 91 -3.55 -6.52 -10.50
CA TYR A 91 -3.52 -7.71 -11.35
C TYR A 91 -4.92 -8.30 -11.60
N ALA A 92 -5.80 -8.24 -10.61
CA ALA A 92 -7.19 -8.66 -10.73
C ALA A 92 -7.99 -7.76 -11.69
N ILE A 93 -7.92 -6.44 -11.51
CA ILE A 93 -8.69 -5.44 -12.26
C ILE A 93 -8.19 -5.33 -13.71
N GLU A 94 -6.86 -5.35 -13.91
CA GLU A 94 -6.21 -5.32 -15.22
C GLU A 94 -6.32 -6.65 -15.99
N GLN A 95 -7.05 -7.64 -15.44
CA GLN A 95 -7.35 -8.89 -16.13
C GLN A 95 -6.09 -9.64 -16.60
N ILE A 96 -5.07 -9.73 -15.75
CA ILE A 96 -3.83 -10.45 -16.06
C ILE A 96 -4.10 -11.97 -16.02
N TYR A 97 -4.77 -12.49 -17.06
CA TYR A 97 -5.26 -13.87 -17.18
C TYR A 97 -4.15 -14.88 -17.49
N ASN A 98 -3.20 -15.02 -16.58
CA ASN A 98 -2.25 -16.12 -16.56
C ASN A 98 -2.70 -17.22 -15.57
N SER A 99 -1.88 -18.25 -15.41
CA SER A 99 -2.17 -19.39 -14.53
C SER A 99 -2.37 -19.02 -13.04
N PHE A 100 -1.97 -17.81 -12.62
CA PHE A 100 -2.08 -17.32 -11.25
C PHE A 100 -3.28 -16.39 -11.01
N TYR A 101 -4.11 -16.13 -12.00
CA TYR A 101 -5.19 -15.14 -11.88
C TYR A 101 -6.13 -15.36 -10.68
N LEU A 102 -6.50 -16.61 -10.40
CA LEU A 102 -7.32 -16.94 -9.22
C LEU A 102 -6.61 -16.64 -7.90
N PHE A 103 -5.28 -16.76 -7.86
CA PHE A 103 -4.49 -16.35 -6.70
C PHE A 103 -4.44 -14.84 -6.55
N TYR A 104 -4.45 -14.07 -7.63
CA TYR A 104 -4.55 -12.60 -7.57
C TYR A 104 -5.87 -12.16 -6.94
N LEU A 105 -6.99 -12.78 -7.33
CA LEU A 105 -8.30 -12.55 -6.72
C LEU A 105 -8.31 -12.95 -5.23
N LEU A 106 -7.77 -14.14 -4.92
CA LEU A 106 -7.68 -14.63 -3.55
C LEU A 106 -6.83 -13.70 -2.67
N LEU A 107 -5.68 -13.24 -3.16
CA LEU A 107 -4.78 -12.35 -2.44
C LEU A 107 -5.38 -10.96 -2.24
N SER A 108 -6.04 -10.40 -3.25
CA SER A 108 -6.82 -9.16 -3.11
C SER A 108 -7.89 -9.30 -2.02
N SER A 109 -8.67 -10.39 -2.04
CA SER A 109 -9.71 -10.67 -1.04
C SER A 109 -9.13 -10.87 0.37
N LEU A 110 -8.13 -11.75 0.51
CA LEU A 110 -7.52 -12.06 1.81
C LEU A 110 -6.89 -10.84 2.44
N SER A 111 -6.14 -10.04 1.68
CA SER A 111 -5.50 -8.84 2.20
C SER A 111 -6.53 -7.77 2.59
N PHE A 112 -7.57 -7.55 1.77
CA PHE A 112 -8.67 -6.64 2.11
C PHE A 112 -9.39 -7.05 3.40
N TRP A 113 -9.84 -8.30 3.49
CA TRP A 113 -10.54 -8.77 4.67
C TRP A 113 -9.62 -8.85 5.90
N SER A 114 -8.33 -9.11 5.72
CA SER A 114 -7.33 -9.01 6.80
C SER A 114 -7.22 -7.59 7.35
N ILE A 115 -7.26 -6.56 6.50
CA ILE A 115 -7.31 -5.15 6.91
C ILE A 115 -8.58 -4.90 7.74
N VAL A 116 -9.75 -5.31 7.23
CA VAL A 116 -11.04 -5.15 7.92
C VAL A 116 -11.04 -5.83 9.29
N VAL A 117 -10.58 -7.09 9.37
CA VAL A 117 -10.49 -7.84 10.63
C VAL A 117 -9.48 -7.19 11.57
N THR A 118 -8.35 -6.68 11.07
CA THR A 118 -7.36 -5.97 11.88
C THR A 118 -7.95 -4.70 12.49
N LEU A 119 -8.66 -3.91 11.67
CA LEU A 119 -9.24 -2.64 12.08
C LEU A 119 -10.40 -2.80 13.08
N THR A 120 -11.25 -3.81 12.89
CA THR A 120 -12.37 -4.11 13.80
C THR A 120 -11.90 -4.70 15.13
N ASN A 121 -10.76 -5.42 15.14
CA ASN A 121 -10.15 -5.94 16.36
C ASN A 121 -9.31 -4.92 17.13
N TYR A 122 -9.10 -3.70 16.62
CA TYR A 122 -8.40 -2.68 17.39
C TYR A 122 -9.22 -2.23 18.59
N ASP A 123 -8.78 -2.66 19.76
CA ASP A 123 -9.39 -2.27 21.02
C ASP A 123 -8.74 -0.99 21.53
N LYS A 124 -9.57 0.06 21.61
CA LYS A 124 -9.21 1.40 22.08
C LYS A 124 -9.03 1.46 23.59
N SER A 125 -9.59 0.52 24.35
CA SER A 125 -9.54 0.50 25.81
C SER A 125 -8.10 0.38 26.34
N TYR A 126 -7.22 -0.28 25.58
CA TYR A 126 -5.80 -0.45 25.93
C TYR A 126 -4.98 0.83 25.87
N PHE A 127 -5.47 1.89 25.20
CA PHE A 127 -4.73 3.14 25.08
C PHE A 127 -5.25 4.15 26.11
N LYS A 128 -4.35 4.64 26.96
CA LYS A 128 -4.60 5.80 27.81
C LYS A 128 -4.48 7.07 26.99
N GLU A 129 -3.42 7.15 26.18
CA GLU A 129 -3.14 8.31 25.35
C GLU A 129 -2.23 7.93 24.17
N LEU A 130 -2.53 8.46 22.98
CA LEU A 130 -1.62 8.51 21.84
C LEU A 130 -1.41 9.99 21.49
N LYS A 131 -0.14 10.43 21.51
CA LYS A 131 0.20 11.82 21.22
C LYS A 131 1.32 11.90 20.19
N LEU A 132 1.15 12.87 19.29
CA LEU A 132 2.21 13.41 18.45
C LEU A 132 2.51 14.83 18.89
N ASN A 133 3.72 15.31 18.59
CA ASN A 133 4.00 16.74 18.67
C ASN A 133 3.00 17.51 17.79
N LYS A 134 2.51 18.65 18.28
CA LYS A 134 1.57 19.54 17.58
C LYS A 134 2.03 19.84 16.14
N TYR A 135 3.31 20.15 15.93
CA TYR A 135 3.85 20.41 14.58
C TYR A 135 3.71 19.20 13.65
N LEU A 136 4.13 18.02 14.10
CA LEU A 136 4.04 16.80 13.30
C LEU A 136 2.60 16.36 13.06
N LYS A 137 1.69 16.58 14.03
CA LYS A 137 0.25 16.33 13.85
C LYS A 137 -0.29 17.18 12.69
N TYR A 138 -0.03 18.48 12.69
CA TYR A 138 -0.50 19.36 11.61
C TYR A 138 0.16 19.04 10.27
N LEU A 139 1.47 18.76 10.26
CA LEU A 139 2.15 18.31 9.05
C LEU A 139 1.49 17.04 8.47
N THR A 140 1.22 16.05 9.32
CA THR A 140 0.56 14.81 8.93
C THR A 140 -0.84 15.05 8.37
N ILE A 141 -1.65 15.88 9.04
CA ILE A 141 -2.99 16.26 8.55
C ILE A 141 -2.89 16.96 7.19
N THR A 142 -1.97 17.92 7.03
CA THR A 142 -1.76 18.64 5.79
C THR A 142 -1.45 17.69 4.65
N PHE A 143 -0.51 16.76 4.82
CA PHE A 143 -0.17 15.80 3.77
C PHE A 143 -1.30 14.80 3.49
N LEU A 144 -2.05 14.38 4.51
CA LEU A 144 -3.22 13.53 4.33
C LEU A 144 -4.39 14.20 3.60
N ILE A 145 -4.41 15.54 3.50
CA ILE A 145 -5.40 16.30 2.74
C ILE A 145 -4.86 16.71 1.37
N LEU A 146 -3.67 17.30 1.34
CA LEU A 146 -3.08 17.87 0.14
C LEU A 146 -2.82 16.81 -0.94
N ILE A 147 -2.27 15.65 -0.57
CA ILE A 147 -1.97 14.58 -1.53
C ILE A 147 -3.24 14.09 -2.22
N PRO A 148 -4.31 13.68 -1.51
CA PRO A 148 -5.58 13.34 -2.14
C PRO A 148 -6.12 14.42 -3.06
N LEU A 149 -6.06 15.70 -2.69
CA LEU A 149 -6.55 16.77 -3.55
C LEU A 149 -5.75 16.87 -4.86
N LEU A 150 -4.42 16.81 -4.76
CA LEU A 150 -3.54 16.85 -5.94
C LEU A 150 -3.76 15.64 -6.85
N PHE A 151 -3.86 14.43 -6.31
CA PHE A 151 -4.09 13.23 -7.09
C PHE A 151 -5.52 13.16 -7.65
N CYS A 152 -6.55 13.62 -6.91
CA CYS A 152 -7.90 13.73 -7.46
C CYS A 152 -7.94 14.69 -8.65
N PHE A 153 -7.23 15.82 -8.58
CA PHE A 153 -7.11 16.74 -9.70
C PHE A 153 -6.38 16.10 -10.89
N LEU A 154 -5.24 15.44 -10.64
CA LEU A 154 -4.46 14.73 -11.66
C LEU A 154 -5.27 13.62 -12.35
N TRP A 155 -5.98 12.81 -11.57
CA TRP A 155 -6.81 11.73 -12.12
C TRP A 155 -8.01 12.28 -12.87
N SER A 156 -8.64 13.35 -12.38
CA SER A 156 -9.74 14.01 -13.09
C SER A 156 -9.28 14.62 -14.41
N SER A 157 -8.09 15.25 -14.47
CA SER A 157 -7.58 15.83 -15.71
C SER A 157 -7.27 14.78 -16.78
N GLN A 158 -6.96 13.54 -16.38
CA GLN A 158 -6.76 12.42 -17.30
C GLN A 158 -8.07 11.71 -17.68
N LEU A 159 -9.03 11.59 -16.75
CA LEU A 159 -10.29 10.88 -16.98
C LEU A 159 -11.32 11.71 -17.75
N LEU A 160 -11.42 13.01 -17.51
CA LEU A 160 -12.43 13.87 -18.16
C LEU A 160 -12.33 13.87 -19.70
N PRO A 161 -11.13 13.94 -20.31
CA PRO A 161 -10.99 13.80 -21.77
C PRO A 161 -11.48 12.44 -22.28
N LEU A 162 -11.14 11.34 -21.58
CA LEU A 162 -11.59 10.00 -21.94
C LEU A 162 -13.11 9.85 -21.83
N MET A 163 -13.72 10.45 -20.81
CA MET A 163 -15.17 10.49 -20.64
C MET A 163 -15.85 11.27 -21.77
N ALA A 164 -15.28 12.40 -22.19
CA ALA A 164 -15.81 13.19 -23.29
C ALA A 164 -15.71 12.47 -24.64
N ALA A 165 -14.62 11.73 -24.86
CA ALA A 165 -14.39 10.97 -26.09
C ALA A 165 -15.06 9.59 -26.09
N GLY A 166 -15.53 9.09 -24.94
CA GLY A 166 -16.03 7.72 -24.79
C GLY A 166 -14.93 6.65 -24.93
N GLU A 167 -13.69 7.01 -24.65
CA GLU A 167 -12.51 6.14 -24.81
C GLU A 167 -12.18 5.38 -23.53
N LYS A 168 -11.68 4.15 -23.69
CA LYS A 168 -11.19 3.31 -22.59
C LYS A 168 -9.67 3.20 -22.64
N LYS A 169 -9.04 3.18 -21.47
CA LYS A 169 -7.61 2.89 -21.35
C LYS A 169 -7.42 1.37 -21.32
N GLU A 170 -6.51 0.84 -22.14
CA GLU A 170 -6.27 -0.60 -22.21
C GLU A 170 -5.54 -1.15 -20.98
N PHE A 171 -4.62 -0.37 -20.41
CA PHE A 171 -3.84 -0.76 -19.23
C PHE A 171 -3.78 0.38 -18.21
N THR A 172 -3.50 0.03 -16.96
CA THR A 172 -3.27 0.93 -15.80
C THR A 172 -4.49 1.73 -15.35
N PHE A 173 -5.68 1.41 -15.85
CA PHE A 173 -6.93 2.03 -15.39
C PHE A 173 -7.29 1.61 -13.96
N SER A 174 -6.78 0.48 -13.49
CA SER A 174 -6.92 0.02 -12.11
C SER A 174 -6.37 1.02 -11.10
N ILE A 175 -5.36 1.82 -11.48
CA ILE A 175 -4.76 2.83 -10.62
C ILE A 175 -5.80 3.90 -10.26
N TYR A 176 -6.57 4.40 -11.25
CA TYR A 176 -7.64 5.37 -11.00
C TYR A 176 -8.69 4.81 -10.04
N ILE A 177 -9.09 3.56 -10.25
CA ILE A 177 -10.11 2.87 -9.43
C ILE A 177 -9.60 2.75 -7.99
N LEU A 178 -8.40 2.20 -7.80
CA LEU A 178 -7.85 1.95 -6.47
C LEU A 178 -7.58 3.25 -5.71
N ASP A 179 -7.10 4.28 -6.40
CA ASP A 179 -6.82 5.57 -5.78
C ASP A 179 -8.11 6.31 -5.41
N LEU A 180 -9.03 6.51 -6.36
CA LEU A 180 -10.23 7.32 -6.15
C LEU A 180 -11.26 6.65 -5.25
N ILE A 181 -11.34 5.30 -5.22
CA ILE A 181 -12.32 4.58 -4.39
C ILE A 181 -11.77 4.28 -2.99
N PHE A 182 -10.49 3.93 -2.88
CA PHE A 182 -9.94 3.41 -1.62
C PHE A 182 -8.89 4.32 -1.00
N VAL A 183 -7.79 4.59 -1.71
CA VAL A 183 -6.59 5.19 -1.10
C VAL A 183 -6.83 6.65 -0.73
N LEU A 184 -7.25 7.48 -1.68
CA LEU A 184 -7.42 8.91 -1.47
C LEU A 184 -8.55 9.19 -0.46
N PRO A 185 -9.72 8.52 -0.53
CA PRO A 185 -10.73 8.63 0.52
C PRO A 185 -10.22 8.20 1.90
N ALA A 186 -9.46 7.11 2.00
CA ALA A 186 -8.90 6.66 3.28
C ALA A 186 -7.94 7.69 3.89
N MET A 187 -7.16 8.41 3.08
CA MET A 187 -6.29 9.49 3.53
C MET A 187 -7.10 10.67 4.09
N ILE A 188 -8.13 11.13 3.36
CA ILE A 188 -9.03 12.21 3.82
C ILE A 188 -9.74 11.81 5.12
N ILE A 189 -10.31 10.60 5.18
CA ILE A 189 -10.99 10.10 6.39
C ILE A 189 -10.00 10.05 7.56
N THR A 190 -8.77 9.60 7.33
CA THR A 190 -7.73 9.56 8.38
C THR A 190 -7.37 10.97 8.87
N ALA A 191 -7.28 11.96 7.98
CA ALA A 191 -7.08 13.35 8.35
C ALA A 191 -8.21 13.87 9.25
N LEU A 192 -9.48 13.62 8.88
CA LEU A 192 -10.65 14.02 9.65
C LEU A 192 -10.69 13.36 11.04
N ILE A 193 -10.28 12.10 11.13
CA ILE A 193 -10.16 11.36 12.39
C ILE A 193 -9.05 11.96 13.28
N LEU A 194 -7.91 12.34 12.69
CA LEU A 194 -6.80 12.99 13.41
C LEU A 194 -7.15 14.40 13.90
N ILE A 195 -7.89 15.18 13.11
CA ILE A 195 -8.40 16.50 13.52
C ILE A 195 -9.28 16.34 14.78
N LYS A 196 -10.08 15.28 14.85
CA LYS A 196 -10.92 14.93 16.00
C LYS A 196 -10.16 14.23 17.15
N ASP A 197 -8.83 14.21 17.12
CA ASP A 197 -7.96 13.61 18.14
C ASP A 197 -8.29 12.13 18.46
N LYS A 198 -8.83 11.38 17.49
CA LYS A 198 -9.17 9.97 17.69
C LYS A 198 -7.95 9.09 17.49
N ILE A 199 -7.69 8.23 18.48
CA ILE A 199 -6.59 7.23 18.54
C ILE A 199 -6.34 6.52 17.20
N ILE A 200 -7.39 6.06 16.52
CA ILE A 200 -7.25 5.29 15.28
C ILE A 200 -6.59 6.08 14.14
N GLY A 201 -6.73 7.42 14.13
CA GLY A 201 -6.08 8.27 13.13
C GLY A 201 -4.56 8.25 13.24
N TYR A 202 -4.05 8.20 14.48
CA TYR A 202 -2.61 8.10 14.76
C TYR A 202 -2.01 6.75 14.34
N LEU A 203 -2.84 5.71 14.26
CA LEU A 203 -2.43 4.39 13.78
C LEU A 203 -2.49 4.31 12.25
N LEU A 204 -3.55 4.84 11.65
CA LEU A 204 -3.77 4.79 10.20
C LEU A 204 -2.81 5.69 9.40
N ALA A 205 -2.48 6.87 9.89
CA ALA A 205 -1.64 7.83 9.17
C ALA A 205 -0.26 7.27 8.78
N PRO A 206 0.58 6.77 9.71
CA PRO A 206 1.86 6.17 9.34
C PRO A 206 1.72 4.93 8.46
N ALA A 207 0.62 4.15 8.61
CA ALA A 207 0.35 2.99 7.77
C ALA A 207 0.05 3.39 6.31
N LEU A 208 -0.75 4.44 6.10
CA LEU A 208 -1.07 4.95 4.77
C LEU A 208 0.16 5.58 4.09
N PHE A 209 0.97 6.33 4.82
CA PHE A 209 2.23 6.87 4.27
C PHE A 209 3.21 5.77 3.91
N PHE A 210 3.37 4.75 4.75
CA PHE A 210 4.25 3.63 4.43
C PHE A 210 3.72 2.82 3.23
N LYS A 211 2.40 2.64 3.10
CA LYS A 211 1.78 2.05 1.91
C LYS A 211 2.10 2.87 0.66
N ALA A 212 1.94 4.18 0.73
CA ALA A 212 2.24 5.08 -0.38
C ALA A 212 3.72 5.01 -0.79
N PHE A 213 4.64 4.95 0.19
CA PHE A 213 6.05 4.69 -0.06
C PHE A 213 6.25 3.38 -0.81
N THR A 214 5.75 2.25 -0.31
CA THR A 214 5.98 0.93 -0.94
C THR A 214 5.50 0.85 -2.38
N LEU A 215 4.35 1.47 -2.67
CA LEU A 215 3.81 1.55 -4.02
C LEU A 215 4.68 2.42 -4.94
N LEU A 216 4.93 3.66 -4.55
CA LEU A 216 5.67 4.61 -5.40
C LEU A 216 7.12 4.21 -5.57
N PHE A 217 7.71 3.58 -4.55
CA PHE A 217 9.06 3.01 -4.64
C PHE A 217 9.12 1.84 -5.62
N SER A 218 8.07 1.01 -5.68
CA SER A 218 7.95 -0.03 -6.71
C SER A 218 7.90 0.57 -8.12
N VAL A 219 7.14 1.66 -8.32
CA VAL A 219 7.10 2.38 -9.60
C VAL A 219 8.44 3.01 -9.95
N ALA A 220 9.14 3.58 -8.98
CA ALA A 220 10.48 4.13 -9.15
C ALA A 220 11.47 3.05 -9.61
N ILE A 221 11.51 1.90 -8.92
CA ILE A 221 12.34 0.75 -9.34
C ILE A 221 11.96 0.30 -10.75
N GLY A 222 10.67 0.14 -11.04
CA GLY A 222 10.20 -0.26 -12.37
C GLY A 222 10.70 0.70 -13.45
N SER A 223 10.71 2.00 -13.16
CA SER A 223 11.26 3.03 -14.06
C SER A 223 12.78 2.85 -14.29
N PHE A 224 13.55 2.56 -13.24
CA PHE A 224 14.99 2.27 -13.35
C PHE A 224 15.29 0.94 -14.04
N LEU A 225 14.37 -0.03 -14.02
CA LEU A 225 14.53 -1.32 -14.70
C LEU A 225 14.25 -1.24 -16.21
N ARG A 226 13.56 -0.20 -16.71
CA ARG A 226 13.17 -0.06 -18.14
C ARG A 226 14.30 -0.35 -19.15
N PRO A 227 15.55 0.16 -18.98
CA PRO A 227 16.67 -0.16 -19.88
C PRO A 227 16.96 -1.65 -20.05
N LEU A 228 16.79 -2.45 -18.98
CA LEU A 228 17.06 -3.89 -19.01
C LEU A 228 16.09 -4.65 -19.93
N TYR A 229 14.94 -4.04 -20.23
CA TYR A 229 13.89 -4.61 -21.09
C TYR A 229 13.84 -3.94 -22.47
N ASN A 230 14.86 -3.15 -22.85
CA ASN A 230 14.90 -2.35 -24.08
C ASN A 230 13.73 -1.35 -24.18
N VAL A 231 13.30 -0.82 -23.03
CA VAL A 231 12.27 0.21 -22.94
C VAL A 231 12.91 1.56 -22.62
N ASN A 232 12.43 2.63 -23.25
CA ASN A 232 12.97 3.98 -23.06
C ASN A 232 12.97 4.40 -21.59
N PHE A 233 14.10 4.88 -21.10
CA PHE A 233 14.24 5.40 -19.74
C PHE A 233 13.90 6.89 -19.68
N SER A 234 13.03 7.27 -18.75
CA SER A 234 12.75 8.66 -18.40
C SER A 234 13.32 8.95 -17.01
N ALA A 235 14.45 9.68 -16.98
CA ALA A 235 15.07 10.10 -15.73
C ALA A 235 14.11 10.94 -14.87
N GLU A 236 13.38 11.85 -15.51
CA GLU A 236 12.39 12.69 -14.85
C GLU A 236 11.36 11.86 -14.08
N GLN A 237 10.72 10.87 -14.73
CA GLN A 237 9.74 10.02 -14.08
C GLN A 237 10.36 9.18 -12.96
N ALA A 238 11.52 8.57 -13.20
CA ALA A 238 12.19 7.71 -12.23
C ALA A 238 12.55 8.48 -10.94
N PHE A 239 13.17 9.66 -11.08
CA PHE A 239 13.53 10.49 -9.94
C PHE A 239 12.31 11.13 -9.27
N PHE A 240 11.27 11.50 -10.02
CA PHE A 240 10.02 11.99 -9.44
C PHE A 240 9.41 10.97 -8.49
N TYR A 241 9.20 9.73 -8.94
CA TYR A 241 8.64 8.68 -8.11
C TYR A 241 9.55 8.30 -6.94
N LEU A 242 10.88 8.31 -7.15
CA LEU A 242 11.85 8.04 -6.08
C LEU A 242 11.74 9.10 -4.98
N ILE A 243 11.86 10.39 -5.32
CA ILE A 243 11.81 11.49 -4.35
C ILE A 243 10.46 11.49 -3.62
N LEU A 244 9.37 11.33 -4.36
CA LEU A 244 8.04 11.28 -3.77
C LEU A 244 7.91 10.10 -2.80
N SER A 245 8.37 8.90 -3.18
CA SER A 245 8.35 7.72 -2.30
C SER A 245 9.16 7.95 -1.01
N LEU A 246 10.35 8.55 -1.11
CA LEU A 246 11.21 8.83 0.04
C LEU A 246 10.58 9.88 0.97
N SER A 247 9.83 10.84 0.43
CA SER A 247 9.07 11.80 1.25
C SER A 247 8.00 11.11 2.09
N PHE A 248 7.29 10.13 1.53
CA PHE A 248 6.32 9.31 2.26
C PHE A 248 6.98 8.44 3.32
N LEU A 249 8.14 7.86 3.02
CA LEU A 249 8.92 7.10 3.98
C LEU A 249 9.34 7.99 5.16
N ALA A 250 9.85 9.18 4.88
CA ALA A 250 10.24 10.15 5.91
C ALA A 250 9.05 10.53 6.80
N LEU A 251 7.89 10.85 6.22
CA LEU A 251 6.66 11.14 6.98
C LEU A 251 6.21 9.97 7.85
N SER A 252 6.28 8.75 7.32
CA SER A 252 5.93 7.54 8.08
C SER A 252 6.89 7.33 9.26
N ILE A 253 8.21 7.40 9.02
CA ILE A 253 9.24 7.25 10.07
C ILE A 253 9.08 8.32 11.15
N LEU A 254 8.89 9.59 10.77
CA LEU A 254 8.68 10.67 11.72
C LEU A 254 7.44 10.41 12.59
N ASN A 255 6.34 9.97 12.00
CA ASN A 255 5.14 9.55 12.73
C ASN A 255 5.45 8.39 13.68
N PHE A 256 6.13 7.34 13.22
CA PHE A 256 6.46 6.18 14.05
C PHE A 256 7.42 6.50 15.21
N VAL A 257 8.41 7.35 15.00
CA VAL A 257 9.43 7.70 16.00
C VAL A 257 8.82 8.62 17.05
N GLN A 258 8.04 9.63 16.65
CA GLN A 258 7.48 10.61 17.57
C GLN A 258 6.15 10.18 18.21
N LEU A 259 5.53 9.09 17.76
CA LEU A 259 4.31 8.57 18.36
C LEU A 259 4.58 8.07 19.79
N LYS A 260 4.14 8.87 20.77
CA LYS A 260 4.15 8.49 22.19
C LYS A 260 2.92 7.65 22.49
N ILE A 261 3.14 6.44 22.96
CA ILE A 261 2.08 5.48 23.31
C ILE A 261 2.07 5.29 24.82
N THR A 262 0.95 5.65 25.46
CA THR A 262 0.71 5.35 26.87
C THR A 262 -0.42 4.33 26.94
N THR A 263 -0.11 3.11 27.41
CA THR A 263 -1.10 2.05 27.59
C THR A 263 -1.78 2.16 28.96
N LYS A 264 -3.04 1.74 29.07
CA LYS A 264 -3.65 1.50 30.38
C LYS A 264 -3.03 0.21 30.95
N LYS A 265 -2.59 0.25 32.21
CA LYS A 265 -2.13 -0.95 32.93
C LYS A 265 -3.30 -1.93 33.08
#